data_AF-A0A6I3B7N7-F1
#
_entry.id   AF-A0A6I3B7N7-F1
#
_cell.length_a   1.000
_cell.length_b   1.000
_cell.length_c   1.000
_cell.angle_alpha   90.00
_cell.angle_beta   90.00
_cell.angle_gamma   90.00
#
_symmetry.space_group_name_H-M   'P 1'
#
loop_
_entity.id
_entity.type
_entity.pdbx_description
1 polymer ?
#
loop_
_entity_poly.entity_id
_entity_poly.type
_entity_poly.pdbx_seq_one_letter_code
_entity_poly.pdbx_strand_id
1 'polypeptide(L)'
;VDPSPAMLASPDVIALDPLHLVVDTSSGGVPGFEARALLEASSRIHVEMATDSVIVAIVGAGSRLDAGFLVDALHALPELDSKAPGEIVRQPIVLPPTGPRARDVREAYFADAEVVPAAQAIGRISGDTLAAYPPGVANVLPGEVITTEVVQFLQATAQAPYGWVRGSVDAGVNHFRVLVAN
;
A
#
# COMPACT_ATOMS: atom_id res chain seq x y z
N VAL A 1 9.69 -8.36 11.63
CA VAL A 1 8.57 -7.91 12.49
C VAL A 1 7.90 -9.15 13.01
N ASP A 2 7.89 -9.36 14.31
CA ASP A 2 7.06 -10.41 14.87
C ASP A 2 5.61 -9.91 14.94
N PRO A 3 4.64 -10.66 14.40
CA PRO A 3 3.25 -10.29 14.52
C PRO A 3 2.85 -10.23 15.99
N SER A 4 1.97 -9.29 16.34
CA SER A 4 1.52 -9.17 17.72
C SER A 4 0.79 -10.45 18.17
N PRO A 5 0.83 -10.79 19.48
CA PRO A 5 0.06 -11.92 20.01
C PRO A 5 -1.44 -11.86 19.67
N ALA A 6 -2.01 -10.65 19.59
CA ALA A 6 -3.40 -10.44 19.19
C ALA A 6 -3.66 -10.82 17.73
N MET A 7 -2.73 -10.53 16.81
CA MET A 7 -2.85 -10.96 15.42
C MET A 7 -2.77 -12.48 15.31
N LEU A 8 -1.80 -13.11 15.99
CA LEU A 8 -1.64 -14.56 15.98
C LEU A 8 -2.82 -15.32 16.60
N ALA A 9 -3.57 -14.66 17.49
CA ALA A 9 -4.77 -15.23 18.10
C ALA A 9 -6.02 -15.12 17.21
N SER A 10 -5.96 -14.40 16.09
CA SER A 10 -7.08 -14.29 15.14
C SER A 10 -7.34 -15.64 14.47
N PRO A 11 -8.60 -16.12 14.40
CA PRO A 11 -8.93 -17.40 13.77
C PRO A 11 -8.63 -17.42 12.25
N ASP A 12 -8.53 -16.24 11.63
CA ASP A 12 -8.21 -16.09 10.21
C ASP A 12 -6.70 -16.16 9.93
N VAL A 13 -5.86 -16.14 10.96
CA VAL A 13 -4.40 -16.29 10.83
C VAL A 13 -4.05 -17.78 10.97
N ILE A 14 -3.77 -18.41 9.83
CA ILE A 14 -3.47 -19.84 9.76
C ILE A 14 -2.01 -20.14 10.11
N ALA A 15 -1.07 -19.41 9.51
CA ALA A 15 0.37 -19.55 9.73
C ALA A 15 1.12 -18.32 9.21
N LEU A 16 2.38 -18.16 9.62
CA LEU A 16 3.33 -17.26 8.98
C LEU A 16 4.04 -18.00 7.86
N ASP A 17 4.11 -17.38 6.68
CA ASP A 17 4.85 -17.96 5.56
C ASP A 17 6.36 -17.75 5.78
N PRO A 18 7.15 -18.83 5.98
CA PRO A 18 8.58 -18.73 6.22
C PRO A 18 9.37 -18.22 5.00
N LEU A 19 8.76 -18.18 3.81
CA LEU A 19 9.39 -17.65 2.60
C LEU A 19 9.19 -16.14 2.42
N HIS A 20 8.35 -15.51 3.25
CA HIS A 20 8.15 -14.06 3.29
C HIS A 20 8.88 -13.46 4.50
N LEU A 21 10.10 -12.99 4.27
CA LEU A 21 10.94 -12.40 5.29
C LEU A 21 10.58 -10.91 5.46
N VAL A 22 9.87 -10.59 6.53
CA VAL A 22 9.43 -9.23 6.86
C VAL A 22 10.39 -8.60 7.87
N VAL A 23 11.17 -7.61 7.46
CA VAL A 23 12.18 -6.95 8.29
C VAL A 23 11.74 -5.53 8.63
N ASP A 24 11.74 -5.20 9.92
CA ASP A 24 11.56 -3.83 10.39
C ASP A 24 12.88 -3.09 10.26
N THR A 25 12.91 -2.01 9.48
CA THR A 25 14.11 -1.21 9.28
C THR A 25 14.20 -0.03 10.25
N SER A 26 13.14 0.23 11.03
CA SER A 26 13.08 1.39 11.91
C SER A 26 14.05 1.31 13.08
N SER A 27 14.31 0.12 13.61
CA SER A 27 15.35 -0.09 14.64
C SER A 27 16.77 0.16 14.13
N GLY A 28 16.99 -0.01 12.82
CA GLY A 28 18.25 0.30 12.14
C GLY A 28 18.37 1.74 11.63
N GLY A 29 17.39 2.60 11.93
CA GLY A 29 17.46 4.02 11.59
C GLY A 29 17.40 4.34 10.09
N VAL A 30 16.92 3.42 9.25
CA VAL A 30 16.80 3.64 7.80
C VAL A 30 15.34 3.43 7.34
N PRO A 31 14.74 4.37 6.58
CA PRO A 31 13.41 4.17 6.01
C PRO A 31 13.37 2.96 5.09
N GLY A 32 12.26 2.22 5.06
CA GLY A 32 12.18 0.97 4.29
C GLY A 32 12.38 1.17 2.78
N PHE A 33 11.85 2.25 2.21
CA PHE A 33 12.08 2.61 0.80
C PHE A 33 13.55 2.88 0.49
N GLU A 34 14.27 3.55 1.40
CA GLU A 34 15.72 3.80 1.26
C GLU A 34 16.53 2.52 1.45
N ALA A 35 16.17 1.69 2.43
CA ALA A 35 16.79 0.39 2.65
C ALA A 35 16.69 -0.48 1.39
N ARG A 36 15.52 -0.52 0.73
CA ARG A 36 15.34 -1.21 -0.55
C ARG A 36 16.32 -0.71 -1.61
N ALA A 37 16.41 0.60 -1.81
CA ALA A 37 17.28 1.19 -2.82
C ALA A 37 18.76 0.88 -2.55
N LEU A 38 19.18 0.95 -1.28
CA LEU A 38 20.56 0.71 -0.86
C LEU A 38 20.96 -0.77 -0.94
N LEU A 39 20.07 -1.68 -0.57
CA LEU A 39 20.26 -3.13 -0.70
C LEU A 39 20.41 -3.54 -2.18
N GLU A 40 19.61 -2.95 -3.06
CA GLU A 40 19.71 -3.19 -4.50
C GLU A 40 21.02 -2.64 -5.07
N ALA A 41 21.36 -1.38 -4.76
CA ALA A 41 22.55 -0.73 -5.28
C ALA A 41 23.87 -1.36 -4.79
N SER A 42 23.94 -1.70 -3.50
CA SER A 42 25.19 -2.12 -2.85
C SER A 42 25.41 -3.63 -2.89
N SER A 43 24.32 -4.39 -2.76
CA SER A 43 24.36 -5.84 -2.56
C SER A 43 23.60 -6.63 -3.61
N ARG A 44 22.96 -5.96 -4.59
CA ARG A 44 22.09 -6.57 -5.62
C ARG A 44 20.95 -7.40 -5.04
N ILE A 45 20.52 -7.07 -3.81
CA ILE A 45 19.38 -7.71 -3.17
C ILE A 45 18.12 -6.95 -3.58
N HIS A 46 17.26 -7.60 -4.36
CA HIS A 46 15.95 -7.04 -4.72
C HIS A 46 14.89 -7.55 -3.73
N VAL A 47 14.34 -6.63 -2.94
CA VAL A 47 13.19 -6.92 -2.07
C VAL A 47 11.89 -6.72 -2.86
N GLU A 48 10.87 -7.49 -2.52
CA GLU A 48 9.59 -7.47 -3.23
C GLU A 48 8.82 -6.18 -2.95
N MET A 49 8.69 -5.82 -1.66
CA MET A 49 7.97 -4.65 -1.20
C MET A 49 8.79 -3.88 -0.17
N ALA A 50 8.55 -2.57 -0.13
CA ALA A 50 8.99 -1.70 0.95
C ALA A 50 7.83 -0.78 1.37
N THR A 51 7.84 -0.37 2.62
CA THR A 51 7.05 0.72 3.17
C THR A 51 7.98 1.74 3.82
N ASP A 52 7.44 2.71 4.57
CA ASP A 52 8.25 3.67 5.31
C ASP A 52 9.21 3.02 6.32
N SER A 53 8.95 1.79 6.76
CA SER A 53 9.72 1.16 7.84
C SER A 53 9.89 -0.35 7.73
N VAL A 54 9.40 -0.96 6.67
CA VAL A 54 9.45 -2.40 6.49
C VAL A 54 9.94 -2.69 5.09
N ILE A 55 10.77 -3.73 4.96
CA ILE A 55 11.06 -4.38 3.69
C ILE A 55 10.58 -5.84 3.75
N VAL A 56 10.14 -6.36 2.61
CA VAL A 56 9.72 -7.75 2.47
C VAL A 56 10.58 -8.42 1.41
N ALA A 57 11.33 -9.44 1.80
CA ALA A 57 12.07 -10.30 0.87
C ALA A 57 11.34 -11.63 0.70
N ILE A 58 11.27 -12.13 -0.54
CA ILE A 58 10.66 -13.42 -0.85
C ILE A 58 11.74 -14.41 -1.27
N VAL A 59 11.75 -15.58 -0.64
CA VAL A 59 12.59 -16.70 -1.05
C VAL A 59 11.86 -17.51 -2.13
N GLY A 60 12.14 -17.20 -3.40
CA GLY A 60 11.51 -17.86 -4.53
C GLY A 60 11.93 -19.33 -4.69
N ALA A 61 11.09 -20.12 -5.37
CA ALA A 61 11.38 -21.53 -5.65
C ALA A 61 12.73 -21.71 -6.38
N GLY A 62 13.55 -22.66 -5.92
CA GLY A 62 14.88 -22.92 -6.46
C GLY A 62 15.95 -21.92 -6.02
N SER A 63 15.61 -20.89 -5.26
CA SER A 63 16.58 -19.98 -4.66
C SER A 63 17.36 -20.68 -3.55
N ARG A 64 18.67 -20.41 -3.49
CA ARG A 64 19.50 -20.71 -2.33
C ARG A 64 19.69 -19.41 -1.56
N LEU A 65 18.98 -19.28 -0.46
CA LEU A 65 19.17 -18.14 0.44
C LEU A 65 20.53 -18.27 1.13
N ASP A 66 21.39 -17.29 0.94
CA ASP A 66 22.54 -17.07 1.80
C ASP A 66 22.12 -16.11 2.93
N ALA A 67 21.75 -16.69 4.06
CA ALA A 67 21.26 -15.91 5.21
C ALA A 67 22.36 -15.03 5.81
N GLY A 68 23.63 -15.48 5.77
CA GLY A 68 24.76 -14.70 6.28
C GLY A 68 24.97 -13.44 5.45
N PHE A 69 24.99 -13.60 4.11
CA PHE A 69 25.09 -12.46 3.19
C PHE A 69 23.95 -11.45 3.37
N LEU A 70 22.70 -11.91 3.55
CA LEU A 70 21.56 -11.03 3.79
C LEU A 70 21.72 -10.25 5.11
N VAL A 71 22.11 -10.93 6.18
CA VAL A 71 22.33 -10.30 7.50
C VAL A 71 23.46 -9.27 7.43
N ASP A 72 24.58 -9.61 6.78
CA ASP A 72 25.70 -8.68 6.60
C ASP A 72 25.28 -7.45 5.78
N ALA A 73 24.51 -7.65 4.71
CA ALA A 73 24.00 -6.56 3.89
C ALA A 73 23.04 -5.64 4.67
N LEU A 74 22.19 -6.20 5.52
CA LEU A 74 21.30 -5.42 6.39
C LEU A 74 22.09 -4.62 7.43
N HIS A 75 23.12 -5.20 8.03
CA HIS A 75 24.00 -4.50 8.98
C HIS A 75 24.90 -3.46 8.32
N ALA A 76 25.17 -3.57 7.02
CA ALA A 76 25.92 -2.58 6.26
C ALA A 76 25.08 -1.36 5.86
N LEU A 77 23.75 -1.39 6.05
CA LEU A 77 22.91 -0.22 5.80
C LEU A 77 23.30 0.92 6.78
N PRO A 78 23.36 2.17 6.30
CA PRO A 78 23.67 3.30 7.14
C PRO A 78 22.52 3.58 8.11
N GLU A 79 22.87 4.02 9.31
CA GLU A 79 21.91 4.70 10.18
C GLU A 79 21.65 6.11 9.60
N LEU A 80 20.55 6.26 8.86
CA LEU A 80 20.11 7.55 8.37
C LEU A 80 19.32 8.23 9.47
N ASP A 81 20.05 8.72 10.48
CA ASP A 81 19.63 9.53 11.62
C ASP A 81 18.21 10.11 11.42
N SER A 82 17.17 9.38 11.86
CA SER A 82 15.78 9.85 11.82
C SER A 82 15.54 10.85 12.96
N LYS A 83 16.45 11.82 13.12
CA LYS A 83 16.38 12.93 14.08
C LYS A 83 15.35 13.95 13.62
N ALA A 84 14.08 13.55 13.66
CA ALA A 84 13.09 14.40 14.28
C ALA A 84 12.82 13.81 15.68
N PRO A 85 13.04 14.56 16.78
CA PRO A 85 12.68 14.09 18.11
C PRO A 85 11.15 14.07 18.22
N GLY A 86 10.63 12.90 17.95
CA GLY A 86 9.26 12.48 18.13
C GLY A 86 9.28 11.02 17.72
N GLU A 87 8.80 10.13 18.58
CA GLU A 87 8.38 8.82 18.09
C GLU A 87 7.65 9.08 16.77
N ILE A 88 8.11 8.48 15.66
CA ILE A 88 7.21 8.34 14.52
C ILE A 88 6.15 7.41 15.09
N VAL A 89 5.14 7.99 15.74
CA VAL A 89 3.91 7.33 16.11
C VAL A 89 3.29 7.03 14.77
N ARG A 90 3.71 5.91 14.20
CA ARG A 90 3.21 5.39 12.93
C ARG A 90 1.77 5.07 13.21
N GLN A 91 0.90 6.02 12.90
CA GLN A 91 -0.51 5.80 13.02
C GLN A 91 -0.84 4.65 12.07
N PRO A 92 -1.54 3.60 12.55
CA PRO A 92 -2.01 2.55 11.69
C PRO A 92 -2.74 3.17 10.50
N ILE A 93 -2.52 2.64 9.30
CA ILE A 93 -3.33 3.04 8.15
C ILE A 93 -4.77 2.64 8.46
N VAL A 94 -5.63 3.63 8.73
CA VAL A 94 -7.06 3.40 8.92
C VAL A 94 -7.70 3.45 7.54
N LEU A 95 -8.07 2.28 7.04
CA LEU A 95 -8.77 2.17 5.77
C LEU A 95 -10.17 2.81 5.87
N PRO A 96 -10.60 3.57 4.86
CA PRO A 96 -11.97 4.09 4.83
C PRO A 96 -12.95 2.91 4.67
N PRO A 97 -14.19 3.04 5.18
CA PRO A 97 -15.24 2.09 4.85
C PRO A 97 -15.48 2.09 3.34
N THR A 98 -15.72 0.90 2.76
CA THR A 98 -16.10 0.82 1.35
C THR A 98 -17.49 1.41 1.15
N GLY A 99 -17.70 1.95 -0.04
CA GLY A 99 -19.02 2.44 -0.45
C GLY A 99 -20.02 1.30 -0.67
N PRO A 100 -21.33 1.56 -0.57
CA PRO A 100 -22.33 0.56 -0.91
C PRO A 100 -22.21 0.17 -2.38
N ARG A 101 -22.38 -1.12 -2.67
CA ARG A 101 -22.51 -1.64 -4.03
C ARG A 101 -23.86 -1.23 -4.61
N ALA A 102 -23.85 -0.40 -5.65
CA ALA A 102 -25.02 0.07 -6.38
C ALA A 102 -25.25 -0.68 -7.71
N ARG A 103 -24.19 -1.25 -8.30
CA ARG A 103 -24.26 -2.14 -9.48
C ARG A 103 -23.29 -3.31 -9.35
N ASP A 104 -23.51 -4.33 -10.17
CA ASP A 104 -22.56 -5.41 -10.32
C ASP A 104 -21.27 -4.91 -10.97
N VAL A 105 -20.12 -5.40 -10.49
CA VAL A 105 -18.79 -5.00 -10.99
C VAL A 105 -18.71 -5.14 -12.50
N ARG A 106 -19.21 -6.25 -13.06
CA ARG A 106 -19.23 -6.48 -14.51
C ARG A 106 -20.10 -5.44 -15.23
N GLU A 107 -21.29 -5.16 -14.73
CA GLU A 107 -22.20 -4.21 -15.36
C GLU A 107 -21.64 -2.80 -15.31
N ALA A 108 -21.06 -2.40 -14.18
CA ALA A 108 -20.41 -1.10 -14.03
C ALA A 108 -19.20 -0.96 -14.96
N TYR A 109 -18.39 -2.00 -15.08
CA TYR A 109 -17.20 -1.99 -15.95
C TYR A 109 -17.55 -1.77 -17.43
N PHE A 110 -18.70 -2.28 -17.90
CA PHE A 110 -19.17 -2.11 -19.28
C PHE A 110 -20.15 -0.95 -19.48
N ALA A 111 -20.51 -0.22 -18.44
CA ALA A 111 -21.43 0.90 -18.54
C ALA A 111 -20.74 2.15 -19.09
N ASP A 112 -21.53 3.04 -19.70
CA ASP A 112 -21.05 4.36 -20.09
C ASP A 112 -20.59 5.15 -18.85
N ALA A 113 -19.44 5.79 -18.98
CA ALA A 113 -18.81 6.54 -17.90
C ALA A 113 -18.23 7.86 -18.39
N GLU A 114 -18.18 8.82 -17.49
CA GLU A 114 -17.58 10.14 -17.70
C GLU A 114 -16.54 10.42 -16.62
N VAL A 115 -15.63 11.36 -16.89
CA VAL A 115 -14.62 11.80 -15.93
C VAL A 115 -15.07 13.13 -15.34
N VAL A 116 -15.18 13.19 -14.01
CA VAL A 116 -15.63 14.40 -13.29
C VAL A 116 -14.64 14.78 -12.19
N PRO A 117 -14.63 16.06 -11.75
CA PRO A 117 -13.86 16.49 -10.58
C PRO A 117 -14.28 15.71 -9.32
N ALA A 118 -13.33 15.48 -8.40
CA ALA A 118 -13.53 14.71 -7.16
C ALA A 118 -14.77 15.15 -6.36
N ALA A 119 -15.00 16.46 -6.25
CA ALA A 119 -16.16 17.01 -5.56
C ALA A 119 -17.50 16.60 -6.19
N GLN A 120 -17.54 16.35 -7.50
CA GLN A 120 -18.73 15.90 -8.23
C GLN A 120 -18.86 14.37 -8.28
N ALA A 121 -17.80 13.65 -7.93
CA ALA A 121 -17.79 12.19 -7.90
C ALA A 121 -18.43 11.62 -6.63
N ILE A 122 -18.43 12.37 -5.53
CA ILE A 122 -19.00 11.94 -4.25
C ILE A 122 -20.50 11.62 -4.43
N GLY A 123 -20.91 10.44 -3.98
CA GLY A 123 -22.26 9.92 -4.10
C GLY A 123 -22.57 9.26 -5.46
N ARG A 124 -21.64 9.29 -6.42
CA ARG A 124 -21.79 8.64 -7.73
C ARG A 124 -21.16 7.26 -7.75
N ILE A 125 -21.56 6.45 -8.73
CA ILE A 125 -21.09 5.08 -8.91
C ILE A 125 -19.74 5.11 -9.64
N SER A 126 -18.71 4.50 -9.06
CA SER A 126 -17.39 4.38 -9.69
C SER A 126 -17.45 3.53 -10.96
N GLY A 127 -16.72 3.97 -11.99
CA GLY A 127 -16.43 3.16 -13.17
C GLY A 127 -15.08 2.42 -13.08
N ASP A 128 -14.20 2.82 -12.15
CA ASP A 128 -12.84 2.31 -12.04
C ASP A 128 -12.61 1.58 -10.68
N THR A 129 -11.61 0.70 -10.67
CA THR A 129 -11.01 0.20 -9.43
C THR A 129 -9.91 1.16 -8.98
N LEU A 130 -9.99 1.70 -7.77
CA LEU A 130 -8.92 2.52 -7.20
C LEU A 130 -8.31 1.83 -5.98
N ALA A 131 -6.99 1.76 -5.93
CA ALA A 131 -6.24 1.15 -4.82
C ALA A 131 -5.08 2.06 -4.40
N ALA A 132 -5.10 2.53 -3.16
CA ALA A 132 -4.00 3.28 -2.54
C ALA A 132 -2.80 2.37 -2.26
N TYR A 133 -1.60 2.87 -2.52
CA TYR A 133 -0.33 2.23 -2.19
C TYR A 133 0.50 3.14 -1.29
N PRO A 134 0.90 2.67 -0.09
CA PRO A 134 0.42 1.45 0.59
C PRO A 134 -1.05 1.57 1.06
N PRO A 135 -1.76 0.45 1.36
CA PRO A 135 -1.27 -0.93 1.41
C PRO A 135 -1.49 -1.75 0.12
N GLY A 136 -2.04 -1.16 -0.94
CA GLY A 136 -2.23 -1.83 -2.22
C GLY A 136 -3.52 -2.64 -2.35
N VAL A 137 -4.52 -2.36 -1.51
CA VAL A 137 -5.86 -2.97 -1.57
C VAL A 137 -6.86 -2.03 -2.23
N ALA A 138 -7.87 -2.57 -2.90
CA ALA A 138 -8.92 -1.76 -3.51
C ALA A 138 -9.70 -1.00 -2.43
N ASN A 139 -9.81 0.33 -2.60
CA ASN A 139 -10.62 1.21 -1.77
C ASN A 139 -12.00 1.46 -2.39
N VAL A 140 -12.10 1.35 -3.71
CA VAL A 140 -13.36 1.37 -4.46
C VAL A 140 -13.26 0.45 -5.68
N LEU A 141 -14.34 -0.27 -5.96
CA LEU A 141 -14.53 -1.10 -7.15
C LEU A 141 -15.56 -0.46 -8.09
N PRO A 142 -15.55 -0.83 -9.39
CA PRO A 142 -16.63 -0.47 -10.30
C PRO A 142 -17.98 -0.92 -9.74
N GLY A 143 -18.96 -0.02 -9.75
CA GLY A 143 -20.30 -0.31 -9.23
C GLY A 143 -20.50 0.06 -7.76
N GLU A 144 -19.46 0.43 -7.03
CA GLU A 144 -19.57 0.99 -5.68
C GLU A 144 -19.76 2.52 -5.72
N VAL A 145 -20.48 3.04 -4.73
CA VAL A 145 -20.65 4.48 -4.56
C VAL A 145 -19.37 5.10 -3.99
N ILE A 146 -18.85 6.14 -4.64
CA ILE A 146 -17.69 6.89 -4.17
C ILE A 146 -18.10 7.75 -2.97
N THR A 147 -17.50 7.52 -1.81
CA THR A 147 -17.78 8.27 -0.58
C THR A 147 -16.76 9.38 -0.35
N THR A 148 -17.11 10.35 0.50
CA THR A 148 -16.20 11.44 0.90
C THR A 148 -14.93 10.89 1.55
N GLU A 149 -15.08 9.88 2.40
CA GLU A 149 -13.98 9.26 3.16
C GLU A 149 -12.99 8.57 2.21
N VAL A 150 -13.48 7.88 1.17
CA VAL A 150 -12.64 7.25 0.15
C VAL A 150 -11.87 8.32 -0.63
N VAL A 151 -12.55 9.39 -1.08
CA VAL A 151 -11.88 10.48 -1.82
C VAL A 151 -10.77 11.11 -0.98
N GLN A 152 -11.06 11.45 0.28
CA GLN A 152 -10.09 12.05 1.20
C GLN A 152 -8.89 11.13 1.44
N PHE A 153 -9.14 9.84 1.67
CA PHE A 153 -8.09 8.85 1.88
C PHE A 153 -7.18 8.68 0.66
N LEU A 154 -7.78 8.57 -0.54
CA LEU A 154 -7.03 8.42 -1.80
C LEU A 154 -6.17 9.66 -2.09
N GLN A 155 -6.72 10.86 -1.90
CA GLN A 155 -5.98 12.11 -2.09
C GLN A 155 -4.86 12.29 -1.07
N ALA A 156 -5.12 11.97 0.21
CA ALA A 156 -4.09 12.01 1.25
C ALA A 156 -2.94 11.03 0.94
N THR A 157 -3.27 9.82 0.45
CA THR A 157 -2.26 8.83 0.02
C THR A 157 -1.43 9.37 -1.13
N ALA A 158 -2.06 9.95 -2.15
CA ALA A 158 -1.34 10.50 -3.31
C ALA A 158 -0.43 11.70 -2.97
N GLN A 159 -0.69 12.39 -1.86
CA GLN A 159 0.16 13.48 -1.35
C GLN A 159 1.27 12.98 -0.42
N ALA A 160 1.19 11.75 0.07
CA ALA A 160 2.18 11.17 0.95
C ALA A 160 3.48 10.84 0.19
N PRO A 161 4.65 10.92 0.84
CA PRO A 161 5.91 10.44 0.26
C PRO A 161 5.77 8.98 -0.19
N TYR A 162 6.19 8.70 -1.43
CA TYR A 162 6.09 7.36 -2.06
C TYR A 162 4.67 6.81 -2.23
N GLY A 163 3.65 7.57 -1.84
CA GLY A 163 2.25 7.21 -1.95
C GLY A 163 1.70 7.44 -3.35
N TRP A 164 0.87 6.52 -3.83
CA TRP A 164 0.18 6.68 -5.12
C TRP A 164 -1.11 5.86 -5.16
N VAL A 165 -1.99 6.17 -6.11
CA VAL A 165 -3.26 5.46 -6.30
C VAL A 165 -3.27 4.78 -7.65
N ARG A 166 -3.34 3.44 -7.65
CA ARG A 166 -3.50 2.67 -8.87
C ARG A 166 -4.92 2.83 -9.40
N GLY A 167 -5.01 3.04 -10.71
CA GLY A 167 -6.29 3.24 -11.41
C GLY A 167 -6.81 4.67 -11.39
N SER A 168 -6.14 5.60 -10.69
CA SER A 168 -6.56 7.01 -10.73
C SER A 168 -6.37 7.62 -12.12
N VAL A 169 -7.25 8.56 -12.47
CA VAL A 169 -7.19 9.29 -13.75
C VAL A 169 -5.98 10.22 -13.80
N ASP A 170 -5.65 10.82 -12.66
CA ASP A 170 -4.50 11.70 -12.48
C ASP A 170 -3.76 11.41 -11.17
N ALA A 171 -2.49 11.83 -11.10
CA ALA A 171 -1.62 11.53 -9.98
C ALA A 171 -2.12 12.12 -8.64
N GLY A 172 -2.80 13.27 -8.67
CA GLY A 172 -3.34 13.91 -7.47
C GLY A 172 -4.75 13.43 -7.09
N VAL A 173 -5.31 12.48 -7.85
CA VAL A 173 -6.67 11.96 -7.65
C VAL A 173 -7.70 13.09 -7.62
N ASN A 174 -7.58 14.04 -8.55
CA ASN A 174 -8.48 15.19 -8.66
C ASN A 174 -9.72 14.88 -9.51
N HIS A 175 -9.65 13.84 -10.34
CA HIS A 175 -10.74 13.39 -11.18
C HIS A 175 -11.03 11.89 -11.02
N PHE A 176 -12.30 11.55 -11.20
CA PHE A 176 -12.81 10.19 -11.06
C PHE A 176 -13.64 9.83 -12.29
N ARG A 177 -13.51 8.57 -12.73
CA ARG A 177 -14.43 7.99 -13.70
C ARG A 177 -15.67 7.47 -12.97
N VAL A 178 -16.83 7.93 -13.40
CA VAL A 178 -18.12 7.64 -12.78
C VAL A 178 -19.13 7.26 -13.84
N LEU A 179 -20.06 6.37 -13.51
CA LEU A 179 -21.09 5.95 -14.45
C LEU A 179 -22.02 7.12 -14.78
N VAL A 180 -22.41 7.25 -16.04
CA VAL A 180 -23.40 8.23 -16.50
C VAL A 180 -24.76 7.87 -15.90
N ALA A 181 -25.50 8.88 -15.42
CA ALA A 181 -26.87 8.70 -14.98
C ALA A 181 -27.76 8.46 -16.21
N ASN A 182 -28.44 7.31 -16.25
CA ASN A 182 -29.47 7.03 -17.25
C ASN A 182 -30.80 7.69 -16.87
#